data_AF-A0A438KD37-F1
#
_entry.id   AF-A0A438KD37-F1
#
_cell.length_a   1.000
_cell.length_b   1.000
_cell.length_c   1.000
_cell.angle_alpha   90.00
_cell.angle_beta   90.00
_cell.angle_gamma   90.00
#
_symmetry.space_group_name_H-M   'P 1'
#
loop_
_entity.id
_entity.type
_entity.pdbx_description
1 polymer ?
#
loop_
_entity_poly.entity_id
_entity_poly.type
_entity_poly.pdbx_seq_one_letter_code
_entity_poly.pdbx_strand_id
1 'polypeptide(L)'
;MWQAASTDQLHFLRNTTPYIFRSFSASNQHSFTVSYLVNSCGLSPETAISASGKIRFENPKNPDSVLALLRNSGCTNTHITKIVTKLPSLLLVNPEKTLLPKLEFFRSMDLSGADLASILSSRPSILRKSLRNVLIPKYNFLKSLNISNEDAVKVLKRSSWSSSGNLERTIAANIAVLREIGVPISHISFLVARYHSIGQRSDKFSENVKTVVEMGFNPLKFTFLNALQSFCQMTESTRQQKMEMYRGWGWSEDEILLAFRTCPQCMQLSENKVTKVLDFLVNKMGWQPAVVARAPIALCLNFEKRVVPRCSVVKVLLLKGLVKKDLKLGHFLSVTEGDFVDKYETLRGSSVGPALGLLSNGHQFESPQGHWRFTWSLTSGPRRISRGAHGPGIEYVSSFFPPWEVSFSEMVVKPSFCWGLLSSSKQKSFRAC
;
A
#
# COMPACT_ATOMS: atom_id res chain seq x y z
N MET A 1 -13.25 -15.23 88.99
CA MET A 1 -13.49 -13.89 89.55
C MET A 1 -12.92 -12.87 88.57
N TRP A 2 -13.81 -12.25 87.79
CA TRP A 2 -13.78 -10.90 87.20
C TRP A 2 -12.46 -10.31 86.63
N GLN A 3 -12.47 -10.11 85.29
CA GLN A 3 -12.22 -8.88 84.48
C GLN A 3 -10.98 -7.99 84.81
N ALA A 4 -10.27 -7.33 83.88
CA ALA A 4 -10.60 -6.75 82.56
C ALA A 4 -9.33 -6.39 81.74
N ALA A 5 -9.57 -5.83 80.54
CA ALA A 5 -8.70 -5.09 79.60
C ALA A 5 -7.96 -5.94 78.55
N SER A 6 -7.89 -5.60 77.26
CA SER A 6 -8.41 -4.50 76.44
C SER A 6 -8.51 -5.03 75.00
N THR A 7 -9.55 -4.68 74.26
CA THR A 7 -9.80 -5.15 72.89
C THR A 7 -9.59 -4.00 71.92
N ASP A 8 -8.56 -4.07 71.08
CA ASP A 8 -8.44 -3.24 69.88
C ASP A 8 -8.03 -4.13 68.70
N GLN A 9 -9.03 -4.58 67.94
CA GLN A 9 -8.86 -5.06 66.57
C GLN A 9 -9.85 -4.32 65.67
N LEU A 10 -9.28 -3.58 64.71
CA LEU A 10 -9.96 -2.87 63.63
C LEU A 10 -10.78 -3.83 62.76
N HIS A 11 -12.06 -3.97 63.06
CA HIS A 11 -13.06 -4.47 62.11
C HIS A 11 -13.72 -3.28 61.40
N PHE A 12 -13.20 -2.86 60.25
CA PHE A 12 -14.00 -2.09 59.30
C PHE A 12 -14.79 -3.04 58.42
N LEU A 13 -16.01 -3.36 58.87
CA LEU A 13 -17.04 -4.01 58.07
C LEU A 13 -17.43 -3.11 56.90
N ARG A 14 -17.14 -3.63 55.70
CA ARG A 14 -17.96 -3.61 54.48
C ARG A 14 -19.26 -2.79 54.58
N ASN A 15 -19.16 -1.48 54.35
CA ASN A 15 -20.32 -0.64 54.05
C ASN A 15 -20.56 -0.66 52.54
N THR A 16 -21.37 -1.62 52.09
CA THR A 16 -22.00 -1.58 50.76
C THR A 16 -23.16 -0.59 50.82
N THR A 17 -22.86 0.71 50.76
CA THR A 17 -23.86 1.69 50.35
C THR A 17 -24.18 1.42 48.88
N PRO A 18 -25.43 1.14 48.50
CA PRO A 18 -25.79 1.09 47.09
C PRO A 18 -25.54 2.49 46.54
N TYR A 19 -24.52 2.62 45.69
CA TYR A 19 -24.43 3.76 44.80
C TYR A 19 -25.68 3.67 43.91
N ILE A 20 -26.73 4.37 44.33
CA ILE A 20 -27.87 4.67 43.47
C ILE A 20 -27.26 5.44 42.31
N PHE A 21 -27.02 4.75 41.20
CA PHE A 21 -26.93 5.39 39.90
C PHE A 21 -28.28 6.07 39.72
N ARG A 22 -28.37 7.35 40.09
CA ARG A 22 -29.40 8.21 39.55
C ARG A 22 -29.07 8.31 38.07
N SER A 23 -29.65 7.38 37.32
CA SER A 23 -30.06 7.60 35.95
C SER A 23 -30.89 8.88 35.98
N PHE A 24 -30.22 10.02 35.77
CA PHE A 24 -30.91 11.17 35.21
C PHE A 24 -31.37 10.70 33.83
N SER A 25 -32.64 10.30 33.76
CA SER A 25 -33.39 10.34 32.52
C SER A 25 -33.35 11.79 32.06
N ALA A 26 -32.31 12.12 31.29
CA ALA A 26 -32.18 13.41 30.64
C ALA A 26 -33.37 13.54 29.70
N SER A 27 -34.29 14.42 30.08
CA SER A 27 -35.39 14.87 29.27
C SER A 27 -34.87 15.32 27.90
N ASN A 28 -35.65 15.01 26.85
CA ASN A 28 -35.44 15.36 25.44
C ASN A 28 -35.26 16.87 25.21
N GLN A 29 -34.08 17.41 25.52
CA GLN A 29 -33.60 18.68 24.98
C GLN A 29 -32.31 18.39 24.21
N HIS A 30 -32.39 18.43 22.88
CA HIS A 30 -31.20 18.41 22.05
C HIS A 30 -30.34 19.62 22.42
N SER A 31 -29.22 19.38 23.12
CA SER A 31 -28.22 20.39 23.43
C SER A 31 -27.92 21.23 22.18
N PHE A 32 -27.79 22.55 22.31
CA PHE A 32 -27.47 23.45 21.20
C PHE A 32 -26.32 22.91 20.34
N THR A 33 -25.30 22.35 20.98
CA THR A 33 -24.15 21.73 20.30
C THR A 33 -24.57 20.53 19.43
N VAL A 34 -25.48 19.67 19.89
CA VAL A 34 -25.98 18.52 19.10
C VAL A 34 -26.72 19.02 17.86
N SER A 35 -27.66 19.95 18.04
CA SER A 35 -28.42 20.56 16.94
C SER A 35 -27.50 21.24 15.91
N TYR A 36 -26.48 21.97 16.39
CA TYR A 36 -25.50 22.60 15.51
C TYR A 36 -24.68 21.57 14.72
N LEU A 37 -24.23 20.49 15.35
CA LEU A 37 -23.45 19.45 14.70
C LEU A 37 -24.25 18.72 13.61
N VAL A 38 -25.55 18.49 13.82
CA VAL A 38 -26.43 17.90 12.80
C VAL A 38 -26.64 18.88 11.67
N ASN A 39 -27.12 20.10 11.97
CA ASN A 39 -27.61 21.04 10.96
C ASN A 39 -26.47 21.71 10.17
N SER A 40 -25.41 22.14 10.86
CA SER A 40 -24.33 22.94 10.26
C SER A 40 -23.13 22.10 9.79
N CYS A 41 -22.89 20.95 10.46
CA CYS A 41 -21.75 20.08 10.15
C CYS A 41 -22.16 18.79 9.41
N GLY A 42 -23.46 18.50 9.27
CA GLY A 42 -23.99 17.35 8.53
C GLY A 42 -23.72 16.00 9.21
N LEU A 43 -23.58 15.97 10.54
CA LEU A 43 -23.42 14.72 11.29
C LEU A 43 -24.76 13.99 11.43
N SER A 44 -24.72 12.66 11.53
CA SER A 44 -25.90 11.91 11.97
C SER A 44 -26.24 12.26 13.43
N PRO A 45 -27.50 12.14 13.87
CA PRO A 45 -27.89 12.40 15.25
C PRO A 45 -27.03 11.64 16.28
N GLU A 46 -26.75 10.37 16.02
CA GLU A 46 -25.95 9.50 16.90
C GLU A 46 -24.50 9.99 16.99
N THR A 47 -23.91 10.35 15.84
CA THR A 47 -22.54 10.86 15.77
C THR A 47 -22.43 12.23 16.44
N ALA A 48 -23.45 13.09 16.27
CA ALA A 48 -23.52 14.41 16.89
C ALA A 48 -23.62 14.31 18.42
N ILE A 49 -24.44 13.38 18.94
CA ILE A 49 -24.51 13.11 20.38
C ILE A 49 -23.14 12.67 20.91
N SER A 50 -22.48 11.70 20.25
CA SER A 50 -21.14 11.25 20.65
C SER A 50 -20.09 12.37 20.61
N ALA A 51 -20.10 13.19 19.57
CA ALA A 51 -19.19 14.33 19.42
C ALA A 51 -19.46 15.42 20.46
N SER A 52 -20.72 15.67 20.84
CA SER A 52 -21.09 16.64 21.88
C SER A 52 -20.58 16.26 23.28
N GLY A 53 -20.27 14.98 23.51
CA GLY A 53 -19.56 14.58 24.74
C GLY A 53 -18.12 15.09 24.83
N LYS A 54 -17.53 15.54 23.71
CA LYS A 54 -16.13 16.01 23.63
C LYS A 54 -16.02 17.53 23.53
N ILE A 55 -17.10 18.21 23.15
CA ILE A 55 -17.13 19.67 22.95
C ILE A 55 -18.47 20.22 23.43
N ARG A 56 -18.45 21.43 24.00
CA ARG A 56 -19.67 22.15 24.36
C ARG A 56 -19.50 23.63 24.04
N PHE A 57 -20.49 24.19 23.36
CA PHE A 57 -20.59 25.62 23.08
C PHE A 57 -22.07 25.99 22.87
N GLU A 58 -22.39 27.27 23.11
CA GLU A 58 -23.75 27.82 22.97
C GLU A 58 -23.81 28.95 21.91
N ASN A 59 -22.64 29.39 21.42
CA ASN A 59 -22.53 30.44 20.42
C ASN A 59 -21.94 29.88 19.11
N PRO A 60 -22.61 30.04 17.96
CA PRO A 60 -22.14 29.51 16.68
C PRO A 60 -21.03 30.35 16.03
N LYS A 61 -20.78 31.59 16.47
CA LYS A 61 -19.85 32.52 15.80
C LYS A 61 -18.46 31.94 15.55
N ASN A 62 -17.86 31.28 16.56
CA ASN A 62 -16.53 30.68 16.42
C ASN A 62 -16.56 29.42 15.53
N PRO A 63 -17.42 28.42 15.80
CA PRO A 63 -17.61 27.29 14.89
C PRO A 63 -17.88 27.69 13.44
N ASP A 64 -18.74 28.68 13.19
CA ASP A 64 -19.06 29.17 11.84
C ASP A 64 -17.83 29.76 11.15
N SER A 65 -17.01 30.51 11.89
CA SER A 65 -15.74 31.06 11.40
C SER A 65 -14.75 29.94 11.04
N VAL A 66 -14.68 28.88 11.85
CA VAL A 66 -13.87 27.69 11.55
C VAL A 66 -14.38 26.98 10.29
N LEU A 67 -15.69 26.77 10.16
CA LEU A 67 -16.29 26.15 8.98
C LEU A 67 -16.07 26.99 7.71
N ALA A 68 -16.19 28.32 7.81
CA ALA A 68 -15.94 29.24 6.71
C ALA A 68 -14.48 29.14 6.22
N LEU A 69 -13.50 29.13 7.13
CA LEU A 69 -12.09 28.93 6.76
C LEU A 69 -11.86 27.58 6.06
N LEU A 70 -12.48 26.49 6.56
CA LEU A 70 -12.36 25.19 5.91
C LEU A 70 -12.95 25.22 4.49
N ARG A 71 -14.12 25.85 4.30
CA ARG A 71 -14.73 26.01 2.96
C ARG A 71 -13.83 26.83 2.03
N ASN A 72 -13.31 27.95 2.51
CA ASN A 72 -12.39 28.81 1.75
C ASN A 72 -11.08 28.09 1.37
N SER A 73 -10.68 27.08 2.14
CA SER A 73 -9.54 26.22 1.83
C SER A 73 -9.84 25.07 0.84
N GLY A 74 -11.08 24.94 0.37
CA GLY A 74 -11.51 23.90 -0.58
C GLY A 74 -12.27 22.73 0.04
N CYS A 75 -12.63 22.78 1.34
CA CYS A 75 -13.42 21.72 1.96
C CYS A 75 -14.90 21.81 1.54
N THR A 76 -15.44 20.72 1.02
CA THR A 76 -16.88 20.53 0.81
C THR A 76 -17.56 20.17 2.13
N ASN A 77 -18.89 20.16 2.15
CA ASN A 77 -19.65 19.70 3.31
C ASN A 77 -19.29 18.25 3.69
N THR A 78 -19.05 17.36 2.71
CA THR A 78 -18.65 15.98 2.98
C THR A 78 -17.26 15.88 3.63
N HIS A 79 -16.32 16.76 3.25
CA HIS A 79 -15.03 16.87 3.92
C HIS A 79 -15.20 17.38 5.36
N ILE A 80 -16.01 18.42 5.56
CA ILE A 80 -16.29 19.01 6.88
C ILE A 80 -16.90 17.98 7.82
N THR A 81 -17.93 17.24 7.39
CA THR A 81 -18.54 16.17 8.19
C THR A 81 -17.47 15.17 8.64
N LYS A 82 -16.61 14.68 7.74
CA LYS A 82 -15.52 13.75 8.09
C LYS A 82 -14.52 14.35 9.08
N ILE A 83 -14.15 15.63 8.93
CA ILE A 83 -13.22 16.33 9.81
C ILE A 83 -13.83 16.45 11.21
N VAL A 84 -15.05 16.98 11.31
CA VAL A 84 -15.74 17.24 12.59
C VAL A 84 -16.04 15.93 13.31
N THR A 85 -16.43 14.87 12.61
CA THR A 85 -16.63 13.54 13.23
C THR A 85 -15.36 13.02 13.92
N LYS A 86 -14.20 13.17 13.28
CA LYS A 86 -12.91 12.69 13.83
C LYS A 86 -12.27 13.67 14.81
N LEU A 87 -12.52 14.97 14.64
CA LEU A 87 -11.92 16.05 15.42
C LEU A 87 -12.96 17.13 15.77
N PRO A 88 -13.93 16.85 16.67
CA PRO A 88 -14.95 17.84 17.04
C PRO A 88 -14.33 19.09 17.68
N SER A 89 -13.26 18.92 18.45
CA SER A 89 -12.55 20.02 19.13
C SER A 89 -11.94 21.05 18.18
N LEU A 90 -11.89 20.79 16.87
CA LEU A 90 -11.50 21.80 15.89
C LEU A 90 -12.45 23.00 15.89
N LEU A 91 -13.74 22.80 16.19
CA LEU A 91 -14.74 23.88 16.23
C LEU A 91 -14.51 24.90 17.35
N LEU A 92 -13.68 24.54 18.34
CA LEU A 92 -13.36 25.38 19.49
C LEU A 92 -12.02 26.13 19.34
N VAL A 93 -11.25 25.86 18.28
CA VAL A 93 -9.97 26.54 18.07
C VAL A 93 -10.20 27.97 17.60
N ASN A 94 -9.22 28.85 17.87
CA ASN A 94 -9.22 30.19 17.29
C ASN A 94 -8.97 30.10 15.76
N PRO A 95 -9.90 30.55 14.91
CA PRO A 95 -9.79 30.43 13.45
C PRO A 95 -8.56 31.17 12.91
N GLU A 96 -8.33 32.41 13.32
CA GLU A 96 -7.27 33.29 12.80
C GLU A 96 -5.89 32.95 13.34
N LYS A 97 -5.78 32.68 14.65
CA LYS A 97 -4.49 32.48 15.33
C LYS A 97 -3.99 31.04 15.24
N THR A 98 -4.89 30.06 15.06
CA THR A 98 -4.53 28.63 15.16
C THR A 98 -4.76 27.88 13.86
N LEU A 99 -5.93 28.02 13.23
CA LEU A 99 -6.29 27.23 12.05
C LEU A 99 -5.70 27.83 10.77
N LEU A 100 -5.93 29.13 10.53
CA LEU A 100 -5.50 29.83 9.33
C LEU A 100 -3.99 29.66 9.04
N PRO A 101 -3.06 29.85 10.01
CA PRO A 101 -1.63 29.70 9.74
C PRO A 101 -1.25 28.28 9.32
N LYS A 102 -1.99 27.27 9.80
CA LYS A 102 -1.75 25.86 9.38
C LYS A 102 -2.25 25.62 7.97
N LEU A 103 -3.40 26.19 7.60
CA LEU A 103 -3.94 26.07 6.24
C LEU A 103 -3.01 26.77 5.24
N GLU A 104 -2.51 27.95 5.57
CA GLU A 104 -1.55 28.70 4.75
C GLU A 104 -0.24 27.93 4.58
N PHE A 105 0.27 27.33 5.66
CA PHE A 105 1.46 26.48 5.59
C PHE A 105 1.29 25.26 4.67
N PHE A 106 0.13 24.61 4.66
CA PHE A 106 -0.11 23.53 3.70
C PHE A 106 -0.29 24.07 2.27
N ARG A 107 -0.88 25.25 2.11
CA ARG A 107 -1.02 25.90 0.80
C ARG A 107 0.33 26.32 0.23
N SER A 108 1.29 26.72 1.06
CA SER A 108 2.66 27.02 0.62
C SER A 108 3.46 25.78 0.17
N MET A 109 2.88 24.59 0.24
CA MET A 109 3.45 23.35 -0.31
C MET A 109 2.91 23.02 -1.71
N ASP A 110 2.32 23.99 -2.41
CA ASP A 110 1.70 23.83 -3.74
C ASP A 110 0.55 22.82 -3.79
N LEU A 111 -0.13 22.61 -2.65
CA LEU A 111 -1.33 21.77 -2.60
C LEU A 111 -2.53 22.52 -3.17
N SER A 112 -3.27 21.89 -4.07
CA SER A 112 -4.58 22.41 -4.47
C SER A 112 -5.56 22.38 -3.28
N GLY A 113 -6.61 23.22 -3.32
CA GLY A 113 -7.65 23.19 -2.29
C GLY A 113 -8.32 21.82 -2.15
N ALA A 114 -8.48 21.09 -3.27
CA ALA A 114 -9.02 19.74 -3.28
C ALA A 114 -8.09 18.73 -2.59
N ASP A 115 -6.78 18.80 -2.87
CA ASP A 115 -5.78 17.95 -2.21
C ASP A 115 -5.74 18.21 -0.70
N LEU A 116 -5.71 19.48 -0.32
CA LEU A 116 -5.73 19.89 1.09
C LEU A 116 -6.98 19.34 1.79
N ALA A 117 -8.16 19.52 1.20
CA ALA A 117 -9.41 19.01 1.78
C ALA A 117 -9.43 17.48 1.91
N SER A 118 -8.89 16.75 0.93
CA SER A 118 -8.71 15.30 0.98
C SER A 118 -7.75 14.89 2.11
N ILE A 119 -6.66 15.62 2.31
CA ILE A 119 -5.70 15.40 3.38
C ILE A 119 -6.33 15.62 4.75
N LEU A 120 -6.99 16.77 4.95
CA LEU A 120 -7.59 17.13 6.23
C LEU A 120 -8.74 16.20 6.62
N SER A 121 -9.60 15.81 5.67
CA SER A 121 -10.69 14.86 5.93
C SER A 121 -10.21 13.43 6.19
N SER A 122 -9.13 13.00 5.53
CA SER A 122 -8.53 11.69 5.79
C SER A 122 -7.85 11.64 7.17
N ARG A 123 -7.06 12.66 7.54
CA ARG A 123 -6.29 12.71 8.80
C ARG A 123 -6.31 14.09 9.47
N PRO A 124 -7.42 14.50 10.12
CA PRO A 124 -7.54 15.82 10.73
C PRO A 124 -6.65 16.01 11.96
N SER A 125 -6.14 14.94 12.56
CA SER A 125 -5.23 14.99 13.71
C SER A 125 -3.93 15.77 13.44
N ILE A 126 -3.55 15.96 12.17
CA ILE A 126 -2.42 16.82 11.79
C ILE A 126 -2.63 18.27 12.26
N LEU A 127 -3.87 18.75 12.31
CA LEU A 127 -4.23 20.09 12.79
C LEU A 127 -4.10 20.24 14.30
N ARG A 128 -3.95 19.15 15.07
CA ARG A 128 -3.62 19.24 16.52
C ARG A 128 -2.16 19.57 16.76
N LYS A 129 -1.28 19.35 15.78
CA LYS A 129 0.17 19.54 15.96
C LYS A 129 0.54 21.02 15.99
N SER A 130 1.57 21.36 16.77
CA SER A 130 2.12 22.71 16.77
C SER A 130 2.71 23.01 15.40
N LEU A 131 2.32 24.15 14.82
CA LEU A 131 2.86 24.59 13.54
C LEU A 131 4.37 24.85 13.66
N ARG A 132 4.74 25.70 14.63
CA ARG A 132 6.12 26.14 14.86
C ARG A 132 7.03 25.04 15.38
N ASN A 133 6.54 24.20 16.31
CA ASN A 133 7.41 23.25 17.02
C ASN A 133 7.41 21.85 16.40
N VAL A 134 6.48 21.55 15.47
CA VAL A 134 6.36 20.20 14.90
C VAL A 134 6.27 20.23 13.38
N LEU A 135 5.30 20.93 12.80
CA LEU A 135 5.05 20.84 11.36
C LEU A 135 6.17 21.47 10.53
N ILE A 136 6.58 22.71 10.85
CA ILE A 136 7.64 23.42 10.13
C ILE A 136 8.99 22.71 10.26
N PRO A 137 9.48 22.33 11.47
CA PRO A 137 10.74 21.62 11.59
C PRO A 137 10.77 20.29 10.82
N LYS A 138 9.70 19.50 10.89
CA LYS A 138 9.59 18.23 10.15
C LYS A 138 9.59 18.45 8.64
N TYR A 139 8.86 19.46 8.16
CA TYR A 139 8.86 19.80 6.75
C TYR A 139 10.27 20.21 6.29
N ASN A 140 10.95 21.10 7.02
CA ASN A 140 12.31 21.53 6.70
C ASN A 140 13.30 20.36 6.69
N PHE A 141 13.18 19.42 7.63
CA PHE A 141 13.95 18.19 7.64
C PHE A 141 13.71 17.32 6.39
N LEU A 142 12.45 17.19 5.94
CA LEU A 142 12.15 16.44 4.72
C LEU A 142 12.71 17.16 3.48
N LYS A 143 12.66 18.50 3.46
CA LYS A 143 13.23 19.30 2.37
C LYS A 143 14.75 19.20 2.29
N SER A 144 15.45 19.12 3.41
CA SER A 144 16.91 18.92 3.43
C SER A 144 17.35 17.56 2.86
N LEU A 145 16.40 16.63 2.70
CA LEU A 145 16.58 15.34 2.03
C LEU A 145 16.05 15.35 0.60
N ASN A 146 15.85 16.51 -0.02
CA ASN A 146 15.32 16.65 -1.39
C ASN A 146 13.96 15.96 -1.62
N ILE A 147 13.14 15.79 -0.57
CA ILE A 147 11.80 15.20 -0.70
C ILE A 147 10.85 16.24 -1.33
N SER A 148 10.04 15.79 -2.29
CA SER A 148 9.03 16.64 -2.95
C SER A 148 7.95 17.09 -1.96
N ASN A 149 7.25 18.18 -2.26
CA ASN A 149 6.18 18.68 -1.40
C ASN A 149 5.07 17.62 -1.23
N GLU A 150 4.71 16.94 -2.31
CA GLU A 150 3.72 15.85 -2.32
C GLU A 150 4.13 14.70 -1.38
N ASP A 151 5.38 14.23 -1.46
CA ASP A 151 5.85 13.15 -0.61
C ASP A 151 6.06 13.61 0.84
N ALA A 152 6.47 14.85 1.08
CA ALA A 152 6.55 15.41 2.42
C ALA A 152 5.18 15.41 3.11
N VAL A 153 4.13 15.81 2.40
CA VAL A 153 2.76 15.77 2.89
C VAL A 153 2.31 14.34 3.20
N LYS A 154 2.62 13.37 2.32
CA LYS A 154 2.35 11.95 2.59
C LYS A 154 3.05 11.45 3.85
N VAL A 155 4.29 11.89 4.10
CA VAL A 155 5.06 11.55 5.30
C VAL A 155 4.45 12.19 6.55
N LEU A 156 4.16 13.49 6.52
CA LEU A 156 3.56 14.23 7.65
C LEU A 156 2.20 13.65 8.06
N LYS A 157 1.45 13.07 7.12
CA LYS A 157 0.21 12.35 7.40
C LYS A 157 0.43 11.07 8.21
N ARG A 158 1.60 10.44 8.21
CA ARG A 158 1.78 9.10 8.84
C ARG A 158 1.79 9.21 10.36
N SER A 159 1.09 8.27 11.01
CA SER A 159 0.99 8.21 12.48
C SER A 159 2.35 8.02 13.15
N SER A 160 3.27 7.27 12.54
CA SER A 160 4.63 7.09 13.05
C SER A 160 5.37 8.42 13.18
N TRP A 161 5.24 9.29 12.17
CA TRP A 161 5.80 10.64 12.15
C TRP A 161 5.04 11.64 13.04
N SER A 162 3.99 11.21 13.74
CA SER A 162 3.19 12.08 14.60
C SER A 162 3.73 12.17 16.03
N SER A 163 4.64 11.29 16.45
CA SER A 163 5.25 11.36 17.78
C SER A 163 6.28 12.50 17.86
N SER A 164 6.30 13.19 18.99
CA SER A 164 7.24 14.26 19.33
C SER A 164 8.28 13.69 20.30
N GLY A 165 9.57 13.77 19.97
CA GLY A 165 10.64 13.57 20.95
C GLY A 165 11.86 12.81 20.46
N ASN A 166 11.69 11.64 19.83
CA ASN A 166 12.84 10.76 19.52
C ASN A 166 13.00 10.39 18.05
N LEU A 167 11.92 10.42 17.27
CA LEU A 167 11.93 9.88 15.91
C LEU A 167 12.88 10.62 14.97
N GLU A 168 12.94 11.95 15.02
CA GLU A 168 13.83 12.74 14.16
C GLU A 168 15.30 12.42 14.44
N ARG A 169 15.69 12.30 15.72
CA ARG A 169 17.03 11.91 16.12
C ARG A 169 17.37 10.49 15.66
N THR A 170 16.45 9.55 15.84
CA THR A 170 16.60 8.16 15.36
C THR A 170 16.77 8.11 13.84
N ILE A 171 15.93 8.83 13.10
CA ILE A 171 16.00 8.88 11.65
C ILE A 171 17.30 9.53 11.19
N ALA A 172 17.72 10.62 11.81
CA ALA A 172 18.99 11.27 11.48
C ALA A 172 20.20 10.34 11.71
N ALA A 173 20.21 9.60 12.83
CA ALA A 173 21.24 8.59 13.10
C ALA A 173 21.22 7.46 12.05
N ASN A 174 20.05 6.95 11.69
CA ASN A 174 19.90 5.89 10.69
C ASN A 174 20.30 6.38 9.28
N ILE A 175 20.01 7.63 8.95
CA ILE A 175 20.49 8.27 7.71
C ILE A 175 22.01 8.39 7.70
N ALA A 176 22.64 8.72 8.83
CA ALA A 176 24.09 8.79 8.92
C ALA A 176 24.75 7.43 8.60
N VAL A 177 24.20 6.34 9.14
CA VAL A 177 24.66 4.97 8.82
C VAL A 177 24.55 4.69 7.31
N LEU A 178 23.44 5.05 6.67
CA LEU A 178 23.27 4.85 5.23
C LEU A 178 24.25 5.70 4.40
N ARG A 179 24.54 6.92 4.84
CA ARG A 179 25.50 7.81 4.17
C ARG A 179 26.93 7.28 4.27
N GLU A 180 27.29 6.75 5.44
CA GLU A 180 28.62 6.18 5.70
C GLU A 180 28.95 5.03 4.74
N ILE A 181 27.97 4.17 4.45
CA ILE A 181 28.12 3.08 3.47
C ILE A 181 27.86 3.50 2.02
N GLY A 182 27.72 4.81 1.76
CA GLY A 182 27.61 5.37 0.41
C GLY A 182 26.24 5.25 -0.26
N VAL A 183 25.14 5.03 0.47
CA VAL A 183 23.80 4.98 -0.15
C VAL A 183 23.46 6.34 -0.79
N PRO A 184 23.04 6.38 -2.07
CA PRO A 184 22.70 7.63 -2.75
C PRO A 184 21.62 8.43 -2.01
N ILE A 185 21.72 9.76 -2.03
CA ILE A 185 20.74 10.61 -1.35
C ILE A 185 19.31 10.34 -1.86
N SER A 186 19.12 10.12 -3.16
CA SER A 186 17.81 9.78 -3.75
C SER A 186 17.20 8.49 -3.18
N HIS A 187 18.04 7.50 -2.87
CA HIS A 187 17.63 6.25 -2.22
C HIS A 187 17.22 6.47 -0.76
N ILE A 188 17.98 7.29 -0.04
CA ILE A 188 17.64 7.70 1.33
C ILE A 188 16.32 8.47 1.34
N SER A 189 16.14 9.44 0.44
CA SER A 189 14.90 10.20 0.28
C SER A 189 13.72 9.28 0.02
N PHE A 190 13.87 8.30 -0.87
CA PHE A 190 12.84 7.31 -1.15
C PHE A 190 12.48 6.50 0.10
N LEU A 191 13.48 6.01 0.84
CA LEU A 191 13.28 5.20 2.04
C LEU A 191 12.57 6.00 3.15
N VAL A 192 12.96 7.26 3.38
CA VAL A 192 12.27 8.17 4.31
C VAL A 192 10.84 8.46 3.84
N ALA A 193 10.67 8.70 2.55
CA ALA A 193 9.38 9.02 1.96
C ALA A 193 8.42 7.83 1.92
N ARG A 194 8.88 6.57 1.93
CA ARG A 194 8.03 5.39 1.65
C ARG A 194 8.04 4.32 2.73
N TYR A 195 9.12 4.18 3.50
CA TYR A 195 9.27 3.07 4.44
C TYR A 195 9.28 3.51 5.90
N HIS A 196 8.62 2.73 6.76
CA HIS A 196 8.62 2.94 8.21
C HIS A 196 9.89 2.43 8.90
N SER A 197 10.68 1.60 8.20
CA SER A 197 11.92 0.99 8.70
C SER A 197 12.94 2.02 9.18
N ILE A 198 12.99 3.20 8.56
CA ILE A 198 13.91 4.27 8.96
C ILE A 198 13.69 4.75 10.39
N GLY A 199 12.49 4.57 10.93
CA GLY A 199 12.16 4.94 12.31
C GLY A 199 12.52 3.89 13.36
N GLN A 200 13.14 2.77 12.99
CA GLN A 200 13.55 1.73 13.93
C GLN A 200 14.69 2.20 14.82
N ARG A 201 14.81 1.55 15.99
CA ARG A 201 15.91 1.78 16.94
C ARG A 201 17.26 1.62 16.23
N SER A 202 18.16 2.58 16.45
CA SER A 202 19.36 2.73 15.61
C SER A 202 20.35 1.58 15.69
N ASP A 203 20.46 0.93 16.84
CA ASP A 203 21.22 -0.32 17.02
C ASP A 203 20.70 -1.41 16.07
N LYS A 204 19.38 -1.65 16.07
CA LYS A 204 18.77 -2.68 15.25
C LYS A 204 18.81 -2.36 13.76
N PHE A 205 18.61 -1.08 13.43
CA PHE A 205 18.71 -0.62 12.05
C PHE A 205 20.14 -0.81 11.50
N SER A 206 21.16 -0.44 12.28
CA SER A 206 22.56 -0.61 11.90
C SER A 206 22.95 -2.08 11.73
N GLU A 207 22.50 -2.96 12.64
CA GLU A 207 22.68 -4.41 12.52
C GLU A 207 22.09 -4.96 11.21
N ASN A 208 20.87 -4.54 10.87
CA ASN A 208 20.22 -4.94 9.62
C ASN A 208 20.98 -4.41 8.39
N VAL A 209 21.46 -3.16 8.42
CA VAL A 209 22.27 -2.58 7.34
C VAL A 209 23.54 -3.40 7.14
N LYS A 210 24.28 -3.68 8.22
CA LYS A 210 25.50 -4.50 8.20
C LYS A 210 25.23 -5.87 7.59
N THR A 211 24.19 -6.56 8.06
CA THR A 211 23.82 -7.89 7.56
C THR A 211 23.51 -7.88 6.07
N VAL A 212 22.76 -6.88 5.58
CA VAL A 212 22.42 -6.78 4.16
C VAL A 212 23.67 -6.47 3.30
N VAL A 213 24.62 -5.68 3.81
CA VAL A 213 25.90 -5.44 3.13
C VAL A 213 26.74 -6.73 3.08
N GLU A 214 26.85 -7.47 4.19
CA GLU A 214 27.57 -8.75 4.26
C GLU A 214 26.97 -9.81 3.34
N MET A 215 25.67 -9.76 3.09
CA MET A 215 24.99 -10.59 2.09
C MET A 215 25.34 -10.22 0.64
N GLY A 216 26.16 -9.19 0.40
CA GLY A 216 26.65 -8.80 -0.92
C GLY A 216 25.71 -7.86 -1.70
N PHE A 217 24.75 -7.22 -1.03
CA PHE A 217 23.96 -6.18 -1.68
C PHE A 217 24.76 -4.89 -1.83
N ASN A 218 24.83 -4.38 -3.06
CA ASN A 218 25.50 -3.11 -3.34
C ASN A 218 24.64 -1.92 -2.85
N PRO A 219 25.13 -1.09 -1.89
CA PRO A 219 24.39 0.07 -1.36
C PRO A 219 23.97 1.10 -2.42
N LEU A 220 24.66 1.13 -3.57
CA LEU A 220 24.36 2.02 -4.69
C LEU A 220 23.16 1.56 -5.53
N LYS A 221 22.70 0.31 -5.37
CA LYS A 221 21.58 -0.24 -6.15
C LYS A 221 20.28 -0.19 -5.36
N PHE A 222 19.18 0.05 -6.04
CA PHE A 222 17.86 0.09 -5.40
C PHE A 222 17.45 -1.27 -4.78
N THR A 223 17.99 -2.38 -5.27
CA THR A 223 17.78 -3.72 -4.68
C THR A 223 18.27 -3.81 -3.23
N PHE A 224 19.28 -3.03 -2.84
CA PHE A 224 19.71 -2.91 -1.44
C PHE A 224 18.59 -2.37 -0.56
N LEU A 225 17.85 -1.35 -0.99
CA LEU A 225 16.74 -0.79 -0.21
C LEU A 225 15.61 -1.81 -0.02
N ASN A 226 15.29 -2.57 -1.07
CA ASN A 226 14.28 -3.63 -0.98
C ASN A 226 14.70 -4.72 0.01
N ALA A 227 15.98 -5.11 0.00
CA ALA A 227 16.53 -6.09 0.94
C ALA A 227 16.53 -5.56 2.38
N LEU A 228 17.01 -4.33 2.59
CA LEU A 228 16.97 -3.67 3.89
C LEU A 228 15.54 -3.58 4.43
N GLN A 229 14.58 -3.23 3.57
CA GLN A 229 13.18 -3.19 3.94
C GLN A 229 12.66 -4.57 4.37
N SER A 230 13.00 -5.65 3.64
CA SER A 230 12.66 -7.03 4.03
C SER A 230 13.19 -7.35 5.43
N PHE A 231 14.45 -7.00 5.71
CA PHE A 231 15.10 -7.26 7.00
C PHE A 231 14.47 -6.49 8.14
N CYS A 232 14.18 -5.21 7.93
CA CYS A 232 13.54 -4.38 8.94
C CYS A 232 12.13 -4.86 9.31
N GLN A 233 11.42 -5.56 8.41
CA GLN A 233 10.04 -5.99 8.65
C GLN A 233 9.90 -7.37 9.31
N MET A 234 10.98 -8.15 9.38
CA MET A 234 10.92 -9.55 9.83
C MET A 234 11.85 -9.79 11.01
N THR A 235 11.41 -10.63 11.93
CA THR A 235 12.30 -11.16 12.98
C THR A 235 13.26 -12.19 12.39
N GLU A 236 14.29 -12.53 13.13
CA GLU A 236 15.19 -13.64 12.77
C GLU A 236 14.46 -14.97 12.66
N SER A 237 13.57 -15.28 13.60
CA SER A 237 12.72 -16.49 13.55
C SER A 237 11.86 -16.53 12.29
N THR A 238 11.22 -15.42 11.91
CA THR A 238 10.44 -15.36 10.67
C THR A 238 11.32 -15.58 9.44
N ARG A 239 12.53 -15.02 9.40
CA ARG A 239 13.48 -15.26 8.30
C ARG A 239 13.86 -16.73 8.22
N GLN A 240 14.16 -17.37 9.36
CA GLN A 240 14.51 -18.78 9.40
C GLN A 240 13.37 -19.68 8.92
N GLN A 241 12.13 -19.41 9.35
CA GLN A 241 10.94 -20.13 8.85
C GLN A 241 10.79 -19.99 7.33
N LYS A 242 11.06 -18.81 6.77
CA LYS A 242 11.05 -18.60 5.31
C LYS A 242 12.12 -19.43 4.61
N MET A 243 13.33 -19.48 5.15
CA MET A 243 14.41 -20.32 4.60
C MET A 243 14.01 -21.79 4.60
N GLU A 244 13.48 -22.30 5.72
CA GLU A 244 13.02 -23.70 5.86
C GLU A 244 11.88 -24.04 4.90
N MET A 245 10.93 -23.13 4.71
CA MET A 245 9.87 -23.28 3.70
C MET A 245 10.48 -23.46 2.29
N TYR A 246 11.44 -22.63 1.89
CA TYR A 246 12.08 -22.78 0.57
C TYR A 246 12.91 -24.07 0.46
N ARG A 247 13.60 -24.48 1.53
CA ARG A 247 14.28 -25.79 1.59
C ARG A 247 13.30 -26.94 1.39
N GLY A 248 12.11 -26.86 1.99
CA GLY A 248 11.03 -27.83 1.82
C GLY A 248 10.54 -27.95 0.37
N TRP A 249 10.73 -26.92 -0.45
CA TRP A 249 10.49 -26.93 -1.90
C TRP A 249 11.69 -27.35 -2.74
N GLY A 250 12.76 -27.84 -2.10
CA GLY A 250 13.94 -28.38 -2.76
C GLY A 250 14.94 -27.33 -3.22
N TRP A 251 14.91 -26.10 -2.67
CA TRP A 251 15.92 -25.09 -2.95
C TRP A 251 17.12 -25.28 -2.02
N SER A 252 18.34 -25.18 -2.55
CA SER A 252 19.55 -25.12 -1.72
C SER A 252 19.72 -23.75 -1.06
N GLU A 253 20.58 -23.64 -0.05
CA GLU A 253 20.91 -22.35 0.58
C GLU A 253 21.38 -21.32 -0.45
N ASP A 254 22.28 -21.71 -1.34
CA ASP A 254 22.83 -20.82 -2.37
C ASP A 254 21.74 -20.34 -3.34
N GLU A 255 20.79 -21.21 -3.67
CA GLU A 255 19.65 -20.87 -4.53
C GLU A 255 18.69 -19.90 -3.84
N ILE A 256 18.42 -20.08 -2.54
CA ILE A 256 17.60 -19.16 -1.76
C ILE A 256 18.29 -17.79 -1.67
N LEU A 257 19.59 -17.76 -1.37
CA LEU A 257 20.37 -16.53 -1.29
C LEU A 257 20.43 -15.82 -2.65
N LEU A 258 20.59 -16.56 -3.74
CA LEU A 258 20.55 -16.02 -5.10
C LEU A 258 19.17 -15.43 -5.45
N ALA A 259 18.10 -16.14 -5.10
CA ALA A 259 16.72 -15.69 -5.28
C ALA A 259 16.49 -14.38 -4.51
N PHE A 260 16.92 -14.33 -3.24
CA PHE A 260 16.81 -13.15 -2.40
C PHE A 260 17.62 -11.96 -2.94
N ARG A 261 18.86 -12.18 -3.38
CA ARG A 261 19.70 -11.13 -4.00
C ARG A 261 19.07 -10.54 -5.25
N THR A 262 18.36 -11.36 -6.02
CA THR A 262 17.73 -10.95 -7.27
C THR A 262 16.38 -10.26 -7.04
N CYS A 263 15.59 -10.77 -6.08
CA CYS A 263 14.26 -10.27 -5.79
C CYS A 263 13.97 -10.37 -4.28
N PRO A 264 14.42 -9.37 -3.47
CA PRO A 264 14.27 -9.43 -2.02
C PRO A 264 12.84 -9.53 -1.52
N GLN A 265 11.86 -9.16 -2.36
CA GLN A 265 10.45 -9.25 -2.07
C GLN A 265 9.97 -10.69 -1.91
N CYS A 266 10.66 -11.69 -2.47
CA CYS A 266 10.24 -13.09 -2.34
C CYS A 266 10.11 -13.51 -0.86
N MET A 267 11.02 -13.02 0.00
CA MET A 267 11.01 -13.30 1.44
C MET A 267 9.86 -12.61 2.20
N GLN A 268 9.26 -11.55 1.64
CA GLN A 268 8.14 -10.83 2.25
C GLN A 268 6.77 -11.46 1.92
N LEU A 269 6.70 -12.38 0.96
CA LEU A 269 5.44 -12.98 0.52
C LEU A 269 4.89 -13.92 1.60
N SER A 270 3.56 -14.05 1.66
CA SER A 270 2.92 -15.05 2.54
C SER A 270 3.28 -16.47 2.08
N GLU A 271 3.38 -17.38 3.03
CA GLU A 271 3.67 -18.79 2.74
C GLU A 271 2.62 -19.40 1.79
N ASN A 272 1.34 -19.13 2.02
CA ASN A 272 0.25 -19.55 1.12
C ASN A 272 0.47 -19.10 -0.33
N LYS A 273 0.91 -17.86 -0.55
CA LYS A 273 1.20 -17.35 -1.89
C LYS A 273 2.38 -18.08 -2.52
N VAL A 274 3.47 -18.27 -1.76
CA VAL A 274 4.67 -18.97 -2.23
C VAL A 274 4.35 -20.42 -2.59
N THR A 275 3.74 -21.16 -1.66
CA THR A 275 3.31 -22.56 -1.83
C THR A 275 2.37 -22.73 -3.04
N LYS A 276 1.38 -21.84 -3.21
CA LYS A 276 0.48 -21.87 -4.37
C LYS A 276 1.22 -21.75 -5.71
N VAL A 277 2.23 -20.87 -5.77
CA VAL A 277 3.01 -20.64 -7.00
C VAL A 277 3.98 -21.81 -7.24
N LEU A 278 4.69 -22.27 -6.20
CA LEU A 278 5.66 -23.36 -6.31
C LEU A 278 5.00 -24.70 -6.65
N ASP A 279 3.84 -25.02 -6.04
CA ASP A 279 3.06 -26.21 -6.41
C ASP A 279 2.70 -26.22 -7.90
N PHE A 280 2.24 -25.08 -8.41
CA PHE A 280 1.91 -24.96 -9.82
C PHE A 280 3.16 -25.12 -10.71
N LEU A 281 4.23 -24.39 -10.43
CA LEU A 281 5.41 -24.40 -11.31
C LEU A 281 6.17 -25.73 -11.25
N VAL A 282 6.37 -26.28 -10.06
CA VAL A 282 7.15 -27.51 -9.85
C VAL A 282 6.29 -28.74 -10.13
N ASN A 283 5.18 -28.91 -9.43
CA ASN A 283 4.41 -30.16 -9.50
C ASN A 283 3.53 -30.24 -10.75
N LYS A 284 2.84 -29.15 -11.13
CA LYS A 284 1.90 -29.17 -12.28
C LYS A 284 2.57 -28.89 -13.62
N MET A 285 3.54 -27.99 -13.62
CA MET A 285 4.24 -27.57 -14.85
C MET A 285 5.56 -28.33 -15.08
N GLY A 286 6.09 -29.00 -14.06
CA GLY A 286 7.29 -29.85 -14.18
C GLY A 286 8.61 -29.08 -14.23
N TRP A 287 8.62 -27.80 -13.81
CA TRP A 287 9.86 -27.04 -13.73
C TRP A 287 10.71 -27.52 -12.56
N GLN A 288 12.01 -27.68 -12.80
CA GLN A 288 12.95 -28.02 -11.73
C GLN A 288 13.00 -26.89 -10.68
N PRO A 289 13.00 -27.21 -9.37
CA PRO A 289 13.04 -26.19 -8.30
C PRO A 289 14.16 -25.16 -8.49
N ALA A 290 15.36 -25.62 -8.84
CA ALA A 290 16.53 -24.80 -9.17
C ALA A 290 16.26 -23.75 -10.29
N VAL A 291 15.46 -24.10 -11.30
CA VAL A 291 15.10 -23.18 -12.38
C VAL A 291 14.13 -22.11 -11.88
N VAL A 292 13.20 -22.49 -11.00
CA VAL A 292 12.26 -21.55 -10.37
C VAL A 292 12.99 -20.60 -9.41
N ALA A 293 13.97 -21.10 -8.64
CA ALA A 293 14.81 -20.30 -7.75
C ALA A 293 15.57 -19.20 -8.50
N ARG A 294 16.02 -19.47 -9.73
CA ARG A 294 16.65 -18.48 -10.62
C ARG A 294 15.68 -17.48 -11.24
N ALA A 295 14.38 -17.64 -11.04
CA ALA A 295 13.32 -16.77 -11.53
C ALA A 295 12.35 -16.34 -10.40
N PRO A 296 12.85 -15.75 -9.29
CA PRO A 296 12.05 -15.45 -8.11
C PRO A 296 10.93 -14.44 -8.37
N ILE A 297 11.01 -13.68 -9.47
CA ILE A 297 9.95 -12.80 -9.95
C ILE A 297 8.62 -13.54 -10.14
N ALA A 298 8.65 -14.84 -10.49
CA ALA A 298 7.46 -15.66 -10.64
C ALA A 298 6.59 -15.70 -9.37
N LEU A 299 7.22 -15.62 -8.19
CA LEU A 299 6.53 -15.59 -6.90
C LEU A 299 5.78 -14.26 -6.68
N CYS A 300 6.35 -13.16 -7.20
CA CYS A 300 5.87 -11.80 -6.97
C CYS A 300 4.76 -11.39 -7.96
N LEU A 301 4.63 -12.06 -9.09
CA LEU A 301 3.63 -11.74 -10.11
C LEU A 301 2.23 -12.22 -9.71
N ASN A 302 1.22 -11.65 -10.37
CA ASN A 302 -0.15 -12.12 -10.23
C ASN A 302 -0.27 -13.58 -10.71
N PHE A 303 -0.78 -14.45 -9.83
CA PHE A 303 -0.79 -15.88 -10.09
C PHE A 303 -1.80 -16.25 -11.18
N GLU A 304 -3.07 -15.85 -11.03
CA GLU A 304 -4.12 -16.21 -11.98
C GLU A 304 -3.98 -15.48 -13.32
N LYS A 305 -3.61 -14.19 -13.29
CA LYS A 305 -3.62 -13.33 -14.48
C LYS A 305 -2.34 -13.40 -15.30
N ARG A 306 -1.20 -13.77 -14.71
CA ARG A 306 0.10 -13.73 -15.40
C ARG A 306 0.85 -15.05 -15.37
N VAL A 307 1.04 -15.64 -14.20
CA VAL A 307 1.85 -16.88 -14.09
C VAL A 307 1.17 -18.06 -14.78
N VAL A 308 -0.10 -18.33 -14.48
CA VAL A 308 -0.83 -19.48 -15.02
C VAL A 308 -0.99 -19.43 -16.55
N PRO A 309 -1.49 -18.33 -17.17
CA PRO A 309 -1.72 -18.28 -18.62
C PRO A 309 -0.42 -18.42 -19.40
N ARG A 310 0.63 -17.68 -19.00
CA ARG A 310 1.89 -17.64 -19.74
C ARG A 310 2.66 -18.96 -19.66
N CYS A 311 2.73 -19.58 -18.49
CA CYS A 311 3.36 -20.89 -18.35
C CYS A 311 2.60 -21.97 -19.15
N SER A 312 1.27 -21.88 -19.22
CA SER A 312 0.44 -22.83 -19.98
C SER A 312 0.69 -22.74 -21.48
N VAL A 313 0.73 -21.52 -22.04
CA VAL A 313 1.07 -21.29 -23.44
C VAL A 313 2.47 -21.82 -23.75
N VAL A 314 3.47 -21.46 -22.93
CA VAL A 314 4.86 -21.91 -23.12
C VAL A 314 4.97 -23.43 -23.04
N LYS A 315 4.26 -24.11 -22.13
CA LYS A 315 4.25 -25.57 -22.04
C LYS A 315 3.75 -26.22 -23.34
N VAL A 316 2.66 -25.71 -23.91
CA VAL A 316 2.15 -26.20 -25.21
C VAL A 316 3.17 -25.97 -26.33
N LEU A 317 3.80 -24.80 -26.38
CA LEU A 317 4.80 -24.49 -27.40
C LEU A 317 6.05 -25.38 -27.28
N LEU A 318 6.50 -25.67 -26.05
CA LEU A 318 7.62 -26.59 -25.79
C LEU A 318 7.29 -28.02 -26.25
N LEU A 319 6.09 -28.51 -25.95
CA LEU A 319 5.63 -29.84 -26.38
C LEU A 319 5.53 -29.95 -27.91
N LYS A 320 5.20 -28.85 -28.58
CA LYS A 320 5.16 -28.76 -30.05
C LYS A 320 6.53 -28.50 -30.69
N GLY A 321 7.58 -28.28 -29.90
CA GLY A 321 8.92 -27.93 -30.42
C GLY A 321 9.00 -26.55 -31.08
N LEU A 322 8.03 -25.66 -30.82
CA LEU A 322 7.95 -24.32 -31.44
C LEU A 322 8.81 -23.27 -30.72
N VAL A 323 9.32 -23.61 -29.54
CA VAL A 323 10.24 -22.76 -28.77
C VAL A 323 11.40 -23.59 -28.24
N LYS A 324 12.54 -22.92 -27.98
CA LYS A 324 13.74 -23.57 -27.49
C LYS A 324 13.52 -24.14 -26.08
N LYS A 325 14.17 -25.27 -25.79
CA LYS A 325 14.11 -25.94 -24.48
C LYS A 325 14.78 -25.15 -23.34
N ASP A 326 15.69 -24.24 -23.67
CA ASP A 326 16.43 -23.40 -22.72
C ASP A 326 15.71 -22.07 -22.39
N LEU A 327 14.41 -21.98 -22.68
CA LEU A 327 13.61 -20.79 -22.42
C LEU A 327 13.64 -20.41 -20.93
N LYS A 328 14.11 -19.20 -20.64
CA LYS A 328 14.22 -18.71 -19.26
C LYS A 328 12.86 -18.31 -18.69
N LEU A 329 12.44 -18.99 -17.62
CA LEU A 329 11.19 -18.74 -16.89
C LEU A 329 10.99 -17.25 -16.54
N GLY A 330 12.01 -16.62 -15.97
CA GLY A 330 11.95 -15.20 -15.60
C GLY A 330 11.73 -14.27 -16.79
N HIS A 331 12.22 -14.61 -17.99
CA HIS A 331 12.13 -13.74 -19.16
C HIS A 331 10.69 -13.61 -19.65
N PHE A 332 10.04 -14.73 -20.02
CA PHE A 332 8.69 -14.66 -20.59
C PHE A 332 7.61 -14.24 -19.57
N LEU A 333 7.89 -14.39 -18.27
CA LEU A 333 7.02 -13.86 -17.22
C LEU A 333 7.13 -12.34 -17.05
N SER A 334 8.26 -11.75 -17.45
CA SER A 334 8.54 -10.33 -17.24
C SER A 334 8.25 -9.44 -18.44
N VAL A 335 8.15 -9.98 -19.66
CA VAL A 335 7.80 -9.19 -20.85
C VAL A 335 6.40 -8.58 -20.76
N THR A 336 6.14 -7.54 -21.56
CA THR A 336 4.82 -6.90 -21.61
C THR A 336 3.76 -7.86 -22.17
N GLU A 337 2.48 -7.50 -22.06
CA GLU A 337 1.41 -8.34 -22.62
C GLU A 337 1.47 -8.37 -24.15
N GLY A 338 1.67 -7.21 -24.79
CA GLY A 338 1.83 -7.13 -26.24
C GLY A 338 2.98 -7.99 -26.75
N ASP A 339 4.18 -7.84 -26.16
CA ASP A 339 5.34 -8.64 -26.55
C ASP A 339 5.12 -10.14 -26.33
N PHE A 340 4.38 -10.52 -25.28
CA PHE A 340 4.07 -11.92 -25.00
C PHE A 340 3.15 -12.51 -26.09
N VAL A 341 2.07 -11.79 -26.42
CA VAL A 341 1.10 -12.21 -27.45
C VAL A 341 1.78 -12.31 -28.81
N ASP A 342 2.46 -11.25 -29.24
CA ASP A 342 3.11 -11.17 -30.55
C ASP A 342 4.13 -12.31 -30.73
N LYS A 343 4.89 -12.62 -29.68
CA LYS A 343 5.94 -13.64 -29.75
C LYS A 343 5.43 -15.06 -29.58
N TYR A 344 4.54 -15.33 -28.62
CA TYR A 344 4.20 -16.69 -28.21
C TYR A 344 2.80 -17.12 -28.66
N GLU A 345 1.83 -16.21 -28.72
CA GLU A 345 0.49 -16.56 -29.18
C GLU A 345 0.40 -16.62 -30.71
N THR A 346 1.16 -15.80 -31.43
CA THR A 346 1.28 -15.90 -32.89
C THR A 346 1.86 -17.25 -33.32
N LEU A 347 2.88 -17.76 -32.60
CA LEU A 347 3.44 -19.09 -32.82
C LEU A 347 2.42 -20.20 -32.54
N ARG A 348 1.56 -19.99 -31.54
CA ARG A 348 0.46 -20.91 -31.23
C ARG A 348 -0.60 -20.91 -32.34
N GLY A 349 -1.00 -19.74 -32.83
CA GLY A 349 -2.02 -19.56 -33.87
C GLY A 349 -1.58 -20.02 -35.26
N SER A 350 -0.30 -19.82 -35.60
CA SER A 350 0.29 -20.23 -36.89
C SER A 350 0.38 -21.76 -37.05
N SER A 351 0.16 -22.54 -35.99
CA SER A 351 0.20 -24.00 -35.98
C SER A 351 -1.19 -24.67 -35.90
N VAL A 352 -2.31 -23.93 -36.00
CA VAL A 352 -3.66 -24.47 -35.73
C VAL A 352 -4.30 -25.18 -36.93
N GLY A 353 -3.73 -25.12 -38.13
CA GLY A 353 -4.07 -26.05 -39.23
C GLY A 353 -2.86 -26.90 -39.57
N PRO A 354 -2.86 -28.25 -39.51
CA PRO A 354 -3.92 -29.25 -39.27
C PRO A 354 -3.54 -30.23 -38.12
N ALA A 355 -3.53 -29.75 -36.87
CA ALA A 355 -3.31 -30.60 -35.68
C ALA A 355 -4.58 -30.76 -34.83
N LEU A 356 -5.75 -30.68 -35.46
CA LEU A 356 -7.07 -31.00 -34.89
C LEU A 356 -7.33 -32.52 -34.78
N GLY A 357 -6.28 -33.34 -34.86
CA GLY A 357 -6.35 -34.80 -34.68
C GLY A 357 -5.97 -35.29 -33.28
N LEU A 358 -5.40 -34.44 -32.41
CA LEU A 358 -4.91 -34.88 -31.08
C LEU A 358 -5.52 -34.14 -29.88
N LEU A 359 -6.47 -33.23 -30.09
CA LEU A 359 -7.12 -32.47 -29.00
C LEU A 359 -8.63 -32.26 -29.25
N SER A 360 -9.30 -33.24 -29.88
CA SER A 360 -10.75 -33.20 -30.11
C SER A 360 -11.59 -33.68 -28.93
N ASN A 361 -11.08 -33.54 -27.71
CA ASN A 361 -11.93 -33.53 -26.52
C ASN A 361 -11.43 -32.42 -25.60
N GLY A 362 -12.30 -31.44 -25.38
CA GLY A 362 -12.03 -30.31 -24.50
C GLY A 362 -11.67 -30.82 -23.11
N HIS A 363 -10.42 -30.62 -22.70
CA HIS A 363 -10.04 -30.89 -21.32
C HIS A 363 -10.46 -29.72 -20.44
N GLN A 364 -11.51 -29.96 -19.65
CA GLN A 364 -11.65 -29.35 -18.33
C GLN A 364 -10.39 -29.70 -17.52
N PHE A 365 -9.69 -28.69 -17.03
CA PHE A 365 -8.68 -28.91 -15.99
C PHE A 365 -9.39 -28.92 -14.65
N GLU A 366 -9.58 -30.12 -14.10
CA GLU A 366 -10.02 -30.33 -12.71
C GLU A 366 -8.83 -30.76 -11.86
N SER A 367 -8.76 -30.26 -10.61
CA SER A 367 -7.80 -30.79 -9.64
C SER A 367 -8.20 -32.21 -9.23
N PRO A 368 -7.28 -33.10 -8.82
CA PRO A 368 -7.60 -34.43 -8.30
C PRO A 368 -8.58 -34.43 -7.11
N GLN A 369 -8.78 -33.28 -6.46
CA GLN A 369 -9.64 -33.07 -5.30
C GLN A 369 -10.83 -32.13 -5.60
N GLY A 370 -11.09 -31.81 -6.88
CA GLY A 370 -12.24 -31.00 -7.30
C GLY A 370 -12.25 -29.52 -6.90
N HIS A 371 -11.18 -28.96 -6.34
CA HIS A 371 -11.23 -27.62 -5.74
C HIS A 371 -11.29 -26.46 -6.75
N TRP A 372 -10.86 -26.63 -8.01
CA TRP A 372 -10.98 -25.57 -9.03
C TRP A 372 -11.24 -26.16 -10.43
N ARG A 373 -12.04 -25.45 -11.24
CA ARG A 373 -12.37 -25.74 -12.63
C ARG A 373 -12.11 -24.49 -13.48
N PHE A 374 -11.29 -24.60 -14.52
CA PHE A 374 -11.16 -23.55 -15.55
C PHE A 374 -11.70 -24.08 -16.88
N THR A 375 -12.68 -23.38 -17.43
CA THR A 375 -13.08 -23.50 -18.83
C THR A 375 -12.58 -22.26 -19.56
N TRP A 376 -11.85 -22.45 -20.65
CA TRP A 376 -11.54 -21.38 -21.58
C TRP A 376 -12.48 -21.55 -22.78
N SER A 377 -13.51 -20.70 -22.88
CA SER A 377 -14.36 -20.66 -24.07
C SER A 377 -13.75 -19.71 -25.09
N LEU A 378 -13.37 -20.27 -26.25
CA LEU A 378 -13.06 -19.52 -27.46
C LEU A 378 -14.36 -18.95 -28.05
N THR A 379 -14.93 -17.92 -27.44
CA THR A 379 -15.93 -17.05 -28.10
C THR A 379 -16.04 -15.71 -27.39
N SER A 380 -15.18 -14.76 -27.73
CA SER A 380 -15.58 -13.34 -27.74
C SER A 380 -14.58 -12.53 -28.56
N GLY A 381 -14.93 -12.29 -29.83
CA GLY A 381 -14.51 -11.07 -30.51
C GLY A 381 -15.01 -9.83 -29.76
N PRO A 382 -14.57 -8.63 -30.17
CA PRO A 382 -14.68 -7.43 -29.36
C PRO A 382 -16.15 -7.05 -29.14
N ARG A 383 -16.62 -7.09 -27.89
CA ARG A 383 -17.91 -6.49 -27.52
C ARG A 383 -17.72 -5.33 -26.54
N ARG A 384 -18.34 -4.23 -26.97
CA ARG A 384 -18.53 -2.93 -26.33
C ARG A 384 -18.75 -2.98 -24.82
N ILE A 385 -18.19 -1.97 -24.16
CA ILE A 385 -18.48 -1.56 -22.79
C ILE A 385 -19.95 -1.12 -22.72
N SER A 386 -20.72 -1.73 -21.82
CA SER A 386 -21.99 -1.21 -21.33
C SER A 386 -21.86 -0.91 -19.83
N ARG A 387 -22.22 0.31 -19.43
CA ARG A 387 -22.28 0.76 -18.03
C ARG A 387 -23.44 0.09 -17.28
N GLY A 388 -23.23 -0.28 -16.02
CA GLY A 388 -24.31 -0.67 -15.10
C GLY A 388 -23.86 -0.84 -13.64
N ALA A 389 -24.24 0.13 -12.81
CA ALA A 389 -24.59 0.12 -11.36
C ALA A 389 -23.65 -0.49 -10.27
N HIS A 390 -23.39 0.36 -9.25
CA HIS A 390 -22.90 0.09 -7.87
C HIS A 390 -23.74 -0.96 -7.12
N GLY A 391 -23.32 -1.72 -6.08
CA GLY A 391 -22.15 -1.82 -5.16
C GLY A 391 -22.37 -3.07 -4.25
N PRO A 392 -21.99 -3.12 -2.93
CA PRO A 392 -20.74 -2.79 -2.23
C PRO A 392 -19.84 -4.06 -2.09
N GLY A 393 -18.51 -4.06 -1.86
CA GLY A 393 -17.70 -3.21 -1.00
C GLY A 393 -17.13 -4.05 0.17
N ILE A 394 -16.13 -4.89 -0.08
CA ILE A 394 -15.21 -5.42 0.95
C ILE A 394 -13.81 -4.91 0.59
N GLU A 395 -13.35 -3.88 1.30
CA GLU A 395 -12.01 -3.32 1.20
C GLU A 395 -11.00 -4.24 1.91
N TYR A 396 -10.15 -4.93 1.14
CA TYR A 396 -8.86 -5.40 1.66
C TYR A 396 -7.79 -4.37 1.28
N VAL A 397 -7.26 -3.70 2.30
CA VAL A 397 -6.16 -2.74 2.18
C VAL A 397 -4.86 -3.49 1.91
N SER A 398 -4.51 -3.71 0.64
CA SER A 398 -3.18 -4.16 0.21
C SER A 398 -2.29 -2.96 -0.15
N SER A 399 -1.87 -2.20 0.86
CA SER A 399 -0.99 -1.03 0.67
C SER A 399 0.50 -1.36 0.83
N PHE A 400 1.05 -2.26 0.01
CA PHE A 400 2.49 -2.57 0.04
C PHE A 400 3.09 -2.98 -1.32
N PHE A 401 2.78 -2.26 -2.40
CA PHE A 401 3.56 -2.36 -3.65
C PHE A 401 4.04 -0.97 -4.10
N PRO A 402 5.34 -0.78 -4.41
CA PRO A 402 5.79 0.42 -5.10
C PRO A 402 5.23 0.46 -6.54
N PRO A 403 4.96 1.65 -7.09
CA PRO A 403 4.33 1.83 -8.39
C PRO A 403 5.36 1.61 -9.51
N TRP A 404 5.44 0.40 -10.04
CA TRP A 404 6.11 0.18 -11.32
C TRP A 404 5.25 -0.64 -12.31
N GLU A 405 3.95 -0.77 -12.05
CA GLU A 405 2.99 -0.94 -13.14
C GLU A 405 2.70 0.45 -13.72
N VAL A 406 3.17 0.65 -14.94
CA VAL A 406 3.02 1.82 -15.81
C VAL A 406 1.60 2.39 -15.73
N SER A 407 1.52 3.68 -15.41
CA SER A 407 0.31 4.49 -15.60
C SER A 407 -0.01 4.56 -17.10
N PHE A 408 -1.09 3.92 -17.53
CA PHE A 408 -1.73 4.26 -18.80
C PHE A 408 -2.67 5.44 -18.51
N SER A 409 -2.26 6.65 -18.91
CA SER A 409 -3.19 7.76 -19.07
C SER A 409 -4.00 7.54 -20.35
N GLU A 410 -5.30 7.73 -20.24
CA GLU A 410 -6.27 7.67 -21.33
C GLU A 410 -5.92 8.67 -22.44
N MET A 411 -5.46 8.19 -23.59
CA MET A 411 -5.56 8.95 -24.85
C MET A 411 -6.97 8.73 -25.41
N VAL A 412 -7.81 9.74 -25.23
CA VAL A 412 -9.09 9.88 -25.94
C VAL A 412 -8.78 10.13 -27.42
N VAL A 413 -9.00 9.12 -28.27
CA VAL A 413 -9.12 9.34 -29.72
C VAL A 413 -10.58 9.14 -30.10
N LYS A 414 -11.25 10.24 -30.44
CA LYS A 414 -12.55 10.23 -31.11
C LYS A 414 -12.37 9.70 -32.54
N PRO A 415 -13.26 8.84 -33.06
CA PRO A 415 -13.23 8.39 -34.44
C PRO A 415 -14.09 9.31 -35.33
N SER A 416 -13.56 9.74 -36.47
CA SER A 416 -14.36 10.24 -37.60
C SER A 416 -13.60 10.07 -38.93
N PHE A 417 -14.04 9.04 -39.67
CA PHE A 417 -14.05 8.85 -41.13
C PHE A 417 -13.65 10.03 -42.04
N CYS A 418 -12.83 9.80 -43.09
CA CYS A 418 -13.26 9.43 -44.45
C CYS A 418 -12.08 9.34 -45.45
N TRP A 419 -12.36 8.66 -46.56
CA TRP A 419 -11.50 8.16 -47.65
C TRP A 419 -10.76 9.21 -48.51
N GLY A 420 -9.68 8.80 -49.20
CA GLY A 420 -9.26 9.44 -50.45
C GLY A 420 -7.80 9.26 -50.89
N LEU A 421 -7.57 8.28 -51.78
CA LEU A 421 -6.59 8.22 -52.87
C LEU A 421 -5.55 9.37 -53.04
N LEU A 422 -4.26 9.02 -53.16
CA LEU A 422 -3.45 9.21 -54.39
C LEU A 422 -1.93 8.97 -54.16
N SER A 423 -1.41 8.00 -54.92
CA SER A 423 -0.14 8.02 -55.68
C SER A 423 1.21 8.42 -55.06
N SER A 424 2.16 7.49 -55.25
CA SER A 424 3.47 7.73 -55.89
C SER A 424 4.67 8.23 -55.07
N SER A 425 5.61 7.29 -54.92
CA SER A 425 7.05 7.43 -55.22
C SER A 425 8.04 7.94 -54.16
N LYS A 426 9.24 7.32 -54.27
CA LYS A 426 10.58 7.73 -53.82
C LYS A 426 11.07 7.31 -52.42
N GLN A 427 11.55 6.08 -52.36
CA GLN A 427 12.98 5.74 -52.26
C GLN A 427 13.95 6.86 -51.77
N LYS A 428 14.59 6.63 -50.62
CA LYS A 428 16.00 6.94 -50.23
C LYS A 428 16.15 6.60 -48.73
N SER A 429 16.76 5.48 -48.35
CA SER A 429 18.20 5.35 -48.03
C SER A 429 18.77 6.54 -47.24
N PHE A 430 19.13 6.33 -45.98
CA PHE A 430 20.48 6.65 -45.48
C PHE A 430 20.79 5.87 -44.19
N ARG A 431 22.01 5.33 -44.16
CA ARG A 431 22.65 4.57 -43.07
C ARG A 431 23.23 5.52 -41.99
N ALA A 432 23.28 4.97 -40.78
CA ALA A 432 24.37 4.98 -39.79
C ALA A 432 25.13 6.28 -39.46
N CYS A 433 25.15 6.60 -38.16
CA CYS A 433 26.37 6.60 -37.35
C CYS A 433 26.04 6.01 -35.98
#